data_AF-A0A2A5BCR0-F1
#
_entry.id   AF-A0A2A5BCR0-F1
#
_cell.length_a   1.000
_cell.length_b   1.000
_cell.length_c   1.000
_cell.angle_alpha   90.00
_cell.angle_beta   90.00
_cell.angle_gamma   90.00
#
_symmetry.space_group_name_H-M   'P 1'
#
loop_
_entity.id
_entity.type
_entity.pdbx_description
1 polymer ?
#
loop_
_entity_poly.entity_id
_entity_poly.type
_entity_poly.pdbx_seq_one_letter_code
_entity_poly.pdbx_strand_id
1 'polypeptide(L)'
;MNFSKEEILVVTETTKTLVVPKGIKKLICSDIGLETLILNEGIVYVDCSCNRLTELIVPDSVITLSCYRNLLTKLIATNNVTSLSCSNNLLTELIVPNSVTTLHCYRNKITKLIIPSSVKYVICLCNPLEDLSGYNELIVPKVVSLYTMCHNAITSQDNIPSFFDLVDKVTCCSCKNKVVEDMSYIQFKGCNAGYVRKIIKCRKCYLDMGF
;
A
#
# COMPACT_ATOMS: atom_id res chain seq x y z
N MET A 1 -36.90 -18.08 -4.35
CA MET A 1 -35.55 -17.72 -4.83
C MET A 1 -35.54 -17.94 -6.32
N ASN A 2 -35.30 -16.89 -7.12
CA ASN A 2 -35.39 -16.93 -8.57
C ASN A 2 -33.96 -16.99 -9.12
N PHE A 3 -33.57 -18.09 -9.78
CA PHE A 3 -32.22 -18.30 -10.29
C PHE A 3 -32.18 -18.00 -11.80
N SER A 4 -31.58 -16.89 -12.18
CA SER A 4 -31.22 -16.59 -13.58
C SER A 4 -29.75 -16.18 -13.66
N LYS A 5 -29.03 -16.71 -14.66
CA LYS A 5 -27.74 -16.27 -15.25
C LYS A 5 -26.80 -15.49 -14.30
N GLU A 6 -25.69 -16.16 -13.95
CA GLU A 6 -24.75 -15.82 -12.88
C GLU A 6 -25.46 -15.78 -11.53
N GLU A 7 -25.25 -16.79 -10.69
CA GLU A 7 -25.93 -16.85 -9.39
C GLU A 7 -25.35 -15.76 -8.47
N ILE A 8 -26.00 -14.59 -8.49
CA ILE A 8 -25.72 -13.44 -7.63
C ILE A 8 -26.52 -13.61 -6.34
N LEU A 9 -25.84 -13.54 -5.20
CA LEU A 9 -26.46 -13.45 -3.88
C LEU A 9 -26.29 -12.02 -3.35
N VAL A 10 -27.42 -11.34 -3.14
CA VAL A 10 -27.46 -10.05 -2.44
C VAL A 10 -28.14 -10.27 -1.09
N VAL A 11 -27.45 -9.92 0.00
CA VAL A 11 -27.96 -10.03 1.36
C VAL A 11 -28.13 -8.62 1.92
N THR A 12 -29.36 -8.27 2.26
CA THR A 12 -29.72 -6.93 2.79
C THR A 12 -30.18 -6.97 4.23
N GLU A 13 -30.60 -8.14 4.72
CA GLU A 13 -31.05 -8.33 6.09
C GLU A 13 -29.87 -8.43 7.06
N THR A 14 -30.03 -7.87 8.26
CA THR A 14 -29.02 -7.96 9.31
C THR A 14 -28.79 -9.43 9.68
N THR A 15 -27.53 -9.86 9.65
CA THR A 15 -27.13 -11.20 10.12
C THR A 15 -25.72 -11.15 10.67
N LYS A 16 -25.43 -12.02 11.64
CA LYS A 16 -24.10 -12.16 12.23
C LYS A 16 -23.22 -13.14 11.45
N THR A 17 -23.83 -14.16 10.86
CA THR A 17 -23.11 -15.21 10.14
C THR A 17 -23.74 -15.43 8.77
N LEU A 18 -22.89 -15.55 7.76
CA LEU A 18 -23.30 -15.87 6.40
C LEU A 18 -22.40 -16.98 5.87
N VAL A 19 -23.04 -18.09 5.51
CA VAL A 19 -22.40 -19.17 4.75
C VAL A 19 -22.92 -19.09 3.33
N VAL A 20 -22.04 -18.80 2.38
CA VAL A 20 -22.42 -18.64 0.98
C VAL A 20 -22.73 -20.02 0.39
N PRO A 21 -23.93 -20.22 -0.18
CA PRO A 21 -24.28 -21.49 -0.83
C PRO A 21 -23.36 -21.82 -2.01
N LYS A 22 -23.22 -23.12 -2.30
CA LYS A 22 -22.60 -23.57 -3.56
C LYS A 22 -23.38 -23.00 -4.75
N GLY A 23 -22.67 -22.76 -5.85
CA GLY A 23 -23.24 -22.21 -7.09
C GLY A 23 -23.12 -20.69 -7.21
N ILE A 24 -23.20 -19.97 -6.08
CA ILE A 24 -23.06 -18.51 -6.06
C ILE A 24 -21.68 -18.09 -6.59
N LYS A 25 -21.71 -17.15 -7.55
CA LYS A 25 -20.53 -16.56 -8.20
C LYS A 25 -20.25 -15.13 -7.76
N LYS A 26 -21.27 -14.41 -7.33
CA LYS A 26 -21.16 -13.02 -6.90
C LYS A 26 -21.91 -12.81 -5.59
N LEU A 27 -21.23 -12.28 -4.59
CA LEU A 27 -21.80 -11.94 -3.30
C LEU A 27 -21.76 -10.42 -3.09
N ILE A 28 -22.89 -9.87 -2.65
CA ILE A 28 -22.98 -8.51 -2.11
C ILE A 28 -23.68 -8.61 -0.74
N CYS A 29 -22.97 -8.29 0.33
CA CYS A 29 -23.46 -8.33 1.70
C CYS A 29 -22.92 -7.14 2.52
N SER A 30 -23.12 -5.92 2.01
CA SER A 30 -22.62 -4.70 2.64
C SER A 30 -23.54 -4.20 3.76
N ASP A 31 -22.96 -3.73 4.87
CA ASP A 31 -23.67 -3.07 5.99
C ASP A 31 -24.83 -3.87 6.59
N ILE A 32 -24.59 -5.16 6.87
CA ILE A 32 -25.58 -6.06 7.49
C ILE A 32 -25.17 -6.48 8.90
N GLY A 33 -24.14 -5.85 9.47
CA GLY A 33 -23.64 -6.17 10.81
C GLY A 33 -22.96 -7.54 10.92
N LEU A 34 -22.45 -8.06 9.80
CA LEU A 34 -21.82 -9.39 9.68
C LEU A 34 -20.55 -9.49 10.51
N GLU A 35 -20.40 -10.59 11.23
CA GLU A 35 -19.24 -10.90 12.07
C GLU A 35 -18.47 -12.13 11.55
N THR A 36 -19.16 -13.03 10.84
CA THR A 36 -18.55 -14.23 10.24
C THR A 36 -19.04 -14.45 8.82
N LEU A 37 -18.11 -14.62 7.88
CA LEU A 37 -18.38 -14.91 6.48
C LEU A 37 -17.62 -16.17 6.05
N ILE A 38 -18.35 -17.17 5.55
CA ILE A 38 -17.79 -18.39 4.96
C ILE A 38 -18.13 -18.40 3.48
N LEU A 39 -17.10 -18.29 2.65
CA LEU A 39 -17.21 -18.26 1.20
C LEU A 39 -17.23 -19.67 0.60
N ASN A 40 -17.92 -19.86 -0.52
CA ASN A 40 -17.84 -21.08 -1.30
C ASN A 40 -16.69 -21.03 -2.31
N GLU A 41 -16.11 -22.19 -2.64
CA GLU A 41 -15.00 -22.35 -3.62
C GLU A 41 -15.30 -21.88 -5.05
N GLY A 42 -16.54 -21.50 -5.34
CA GLY A 42 -16.97 -21.05 -6.66
C GLY A 42 -17.07 -19.54 -6.79
N ILE A 43 -16.92 -18.78 -5.70
CA ILE A 43 -17.18 -17.35 -5.66
C ILE A 43 -16.10 -16.55 -6.37
N VAL A 44 -16.51 -15.63 -7.25
CA VAL A 44 -15.60 -14.86 -8.11
C VAL A 44 -15.52 -13.40 -7.68
N TYR A 45 -16.65 -12.84 -7.25
CA TYR A 45 -16.78 -11.47 -6.80
C TYR A 45 -17.36 -11.43 -5.39
N VAL A 46 -16.71 -10.71 -4.49
CA VAL A 46 -17.16 -10.53 -3.11
C VAL A 46 -17.14 -9.05 -2.73
N ASP A 47 -18.30 -8.52 -2.36
CA ASP A 47 -18.42 -7.27 -1.61
C ASP A 47 -19.03 -7.54 -0.24
N CYS A 48 -18.21 -7.46 0.80
CA CYS A 48 -18.57 -7.63 2.21
C CYS A 48 -18.24 -6.39 3.03
N SER A 49 -18.27 -5.22 2.38
CA SER A 49 -17.90 -3.95 2.99
C SER A 49 -18.81 -3.53 4.16
N CYS A 50 -18.34 -2.62 5.00
CA CYS A 50 -19.12 -2.00 6.08
C CYS A 50 -19.68 -3.00 7.11
N ASN A 51 -18.94 -4.05 7.45
CA ASN A 51 -19.35 -5.04 8.44
C ASN A 51 -18.43 -5.03 9.67
N ARG A 52 -18.48 -6.08 10.48
CA ARG A 52 -17.70 -6.27 11.72
C ARG A 52 -16.79 -7.49 11.65
N LEU A 53 -16.42 -7.91 10.44
CA LEU A 53 -15.54 -9.07 10.24
C LEU A 53 -14.17 -8.78 10.87
N THR A 54 -13.64 -9.74 11.64
CA THR A 54 -12.31 -9.66 12.26
C THR A 54 -11.26 -10.46 11.49
N GLU A 55 -11.70 -11.45 10.72
CA GLU A 55 -10.90 -12.24 9.81
C GLU A 55 -11.67 -12.53 8.51
N LEU A 56 -10.93 -12.73 7.41
CA LEU A 56 -11.49 -13.18 6.15
C LEU A 56 -10.48 -14.08 5.42
N ILE A 57 -10.93 -15.29 5.08
CA ILE A 57 -10.19 -16.24 4.26
C ILE A 57 -10.88 -16.31 2.91
N VAL A 58 -10.12 -16.06 1.85
CA VAL A 58 -10.61 -15.92 0.49
C VAL A 58 -10.22 -17.18 -0.29
N PRO A 59 -11.15 -17.87 -0.97
CA PRO A 59 -10.81 -19.03 -1.79
C PRO A 59 -10.11 -18.62 -3.09
N ASP A 60 -9.47 -19.59 -3.75
CA ASP A 60 -8.69 -19.36 -4.97
C ASP A 60 -9.55 -18.84 -6.13
N SER A 61 -10.86 -19.04 -6.14
CA SER A 61 -11.74 -18.61 -7.22
C SER A 61 -11.96 -17.09 -7.29
N VAL A 62 -11.62 -16.34 -6.25
CA VAL A 62 -11.93 -14.90 -6.16
C VAL A 62 -11.00 -14.08 -7.04
N ILE A 63 -11.61 -13.24 -7.88
CA ILE A 63 -10.90 -12.31 -8.76
C ILE A 63 -11.00 -10.87 -8.23
N THR A 64 -12.15 -10.51 -7.64
CA THR A 64 -12.40 -9.15 -7.11
C THR A 64 -12.92 -9.23 -5.68
N LEU A 65 -12.24 -8.51 -4.78
CA LEU A 65 -12.59 -8.49 -3.36
C LEU A 65 -12.69 -7.04 -2.84
N SER A 66 -13.86 -6.73 -2.27
CA SER A 66 -14.10 -5.54 -1.46
C SER A 66 -14.49 -5.97 -0.03
N CYS A 67 -13.61 -5.66 0.92
CA CYS A 67 -13.80 -5.86 2.36
C CYS A 67 -13.54 -4.57 3.16
N TYR A 68 -13.73 -3.42 2.51
CA TYR A 68 -13.60 -2.07 3.07
C TYR A 68 -14.47 -1.87 4.32
N ARG A 69 -13.97 -1.11 5.32
CA ARG A 69 -14.69 -0.82 6.57
C ARG A 69 -15.17 -2.07 7.29
N ASN A 70 -14.21 -2.87 7.74
CA ASN A 70 -14.43 -3.97 8.67
C ASN A 70 -13.52 -3.78 9.89
N LEU A 71 -13.40 -4.81 10.72
CA LEU A 71 -12.49 -4.86 11.87
C LEU A 71 -11.35 -5.87 11.60
N LEU A 72 -11.01 -6.09 10.32
CA LEU A 72 -10.09 -7.16 9.93
C LEU A 72 -8.71 -6.93 10.55
N THR A 73 -8.28 -7.92 11.32
CA THR A 73 -6.89 -8.04 11.81
C THR A 73 -6.11 -9.05 10.97
N LYS A 74 -6.83 -9.93 10.24
CA LYS A 74 -6.27 -10.95 9.36
C LYS A 74 -7.03 -11.01 8.05
N LEU A 75 -6.31 -10.99 6.94
CA LEU A 75 -6.85 -11.19 5.60
C LEU A 75 -5.93 -12.16 4.84
N ILE A 76 -6.47 -13.31 4.43
CA ILE A 76 -5.76 -14.25 3.56
C ILE A 76 -6.40 -14.16 2.18
N ALA A 77 -5.71 -13.50 1.25
CA ALA A 77 -6.09 -13.40 -0.16
C ALA A 77 -5.19 -14.29 -1.03
N THR A 78 -5.73 -14.78 -2.14
CA THR A 78 -5.07 -15.73 -3.03
C THR A 78 -4.47 -15.04 -4.25
N ASN A 79 -3.54 -15.71 -4.92
CA ASN A 79 -2.83 -15.19 -6.11
C ASN A 79 -3.71 -15.01 -7.35
N ASN A 80 -5.02 -15.21 -7.26
CA ASN A 80 -5.98 -14.93 -8.34
C ASN A 80 -6.69 -13.58 -8.19
N VAL A 81 -6.59 -12.93 -7.04
CA VAL A 81 -7.22 -11.62 -6.80
C VAL A 81 -6.51 -10.53 -7.62
N THR A 82 -7.22 -9.92 -8.56
CA THR A 82 -6.70 -8.86 -9.43
C THR A 82 -7.03 -7.46 -8.94
N SER A 83 -8.11 -7.32 -8.16
CA SER A 83 -8.57 -6.06 -7.57
C SER A 83 -8.91 -6.28 -6.09
N LEU A 84 -8.19 -5.58 -5.21
CA LEU A 84 -8.27 -5.74 -3.76
C LEU A 84 -8.54 -4.41 -3.07
N SER A 85 -9.68 -4.31 -2.39
CA SER A 85 -10.03 -3.19 -1.50
C SER A 85 -10.21 -3.70 -0.07
N CYS A 86 -9.25 -3.37 0.80
CA CYS A 86 -9.22 -3.75 2.22
C CYS A 86 -8.99 -2.54 3.14
N SER A 87 -9.35 -1.34 2.69
CA SER A 87 -9.13 -0.08 3.41
C SER A 87 -10.05 0.07 4.63
N ASN A 88 -9.66 0.88 5.62
CA ASN A 88 -10.37 1.09 6.88
C ASN A 88 -10.59 -0.23 7.63
N ASN A 89 -9.49 -0.89 7.96
CA ASN A 89 -9.45 -2.11 8.77
C ASN A 89 -8.36 -1.95 9.85
N LEU A 90 -8.01 -3.03 10.54
CA LEU A 90 -7.02 -3.06 11.61
C LEU A 90 -5.80 -3.90 11.24
N LEU A 91 -5.55 -4.13 9.95
CA LEU A 91 -4.47 -4.97 9.46
C LEU A 91 -3.12 -4.39 9.86
N THR A 92 -2.26 -5.19 10.49
CA THR A 92 -0.87 -4.84 10.81
C THR A 92 0.11 -5.31 9.74
N GLU A 93 -0.31 -6.32 8.97
CA GLU A 93 0.43 -6.89 7.85
C GLU A 93 -0.54 -7.13 6.70
N LEU A 94 -0.02 -7.04 5.47
CA LEU A 94 -0.77 -7.39 4.28
C LEU A 94 0.18 -8.04 3.26
N ILE A 95 -0.03 -9.32 3.00
CA ILE A 95 0.60 -10.01 1.87
C ILE A 95 -0.24 -9.68 0.64
N VAL A 96 0.31 -8.88 -0.27
CA VAL A 96 -0.37 -8.51 -1.52
C VAL A 96 -0.19 -9.64 -2.53
N PRO A 97 -1.27 -10.23 -3.07
CA PRO A 97 -1.15 -11.29 -4.06
C PRO A 97 -0.48 -10.82 -5.37
N ASN A 98 0.26 -11.72 -6.02
CA ASN A 98 1.10 -11.40 -7.18
C ASN A 98 0.33 -11.01 -8.46
N SER A 99 -0.99 -11.18 -8.48
CA SER A 99 -1.85 -10.79 -9.62
C SER A 99 -2.61 -9.49 -9.39
N VAL A 100 -2.51 -8.88 -8.20
CA VAL A 100 -3.19 -7.62 -7.91
C VAL A 100 -2.66 -6.55 -8.85
N THR A 101 -3.57 -5.87 -9.55
CA THR A 101 -3.29 -4.71 -10.40
C THR A 101 -3.75 -3.41 -9.76
N THR A 102 -4.80 -3.48 -8.93
CA THR A 102 -5.38 -2.36 -8.19
C THR A 102 -5.48 -2.71 -6.70
N LEU A 103 -4.83 -1.91 -5.85
CA LEU A 103 -4.80 -2.11 -4.39
C LEU A 103 -5.26 -0.87 -3.62
N HIS A 104 -6.34 -0.98 -2.84
CA HIS A 104 -6.73 0.02 -1.85
C HIS A 104 -6.60 -0.58 -0.43
N CYS A 105 -5.58 -0.18 0.31
CA CYS A 105 -5.32 -0.62 1.69
C CYS A 105 -5.14 0.53 2.69
N TYR A 106 -5.64 1.73 2.38
CA TYR A 106 -5.48 2.90 3.23
C TYR A 106 -6.23 2.79 4.56
N ARG A 107 -5.81 3.56 5.57
CA ARG A 107 -6.37 3.54 6.93
C ARG A 107 -6.38 2.13 7.53
N ASN A 108 -5.19 1.54 7.61
CA ASN A 108 -4.93 0.31 8.34
C ASN A 108 -3.82 0.58 9.37
N LYS A 109 -3.26 -0.47 9.97
CA LYS A 109 -2.12 -0.41 10.89
C LYS A 109 -0.86 -1.06 10.28
N ILE A 110 -0.78 -1.11 8.94
CA ILE A 110 0.28 -1.82 8.23
C ILE A 110 1.61 -1.08 8.44
N THR A 111 2.61 -1.80 8.94
CA THR A 111 3.96 -1.24 9.19
C THR A 111 4.95 -1.51 8.06
N LYS A 112 4.71 -2.59 7.29
CA LYS A 112 5.49 -2.95 6.11
C LYS A 112 4.56 -3.44 5.02
N LEU A 113 4.77 -2.97 3.80
CA LEU A 113 3.97 -3.36 2.64
C LEU A 113 4.89 -3.67 1.46
N ILE A 114 4.90 -4.94 1.03
CA ILE A 114 5.61 -5.36 -0.18
C ILE A 114 4.61 -5.30 -1.33
N ILE A 115 4.93 -4.52 -2.37
CA ILE A 115 4.08 -4.33 -3.54
C ILE A 115 4.64 -5.16 -4.70
N PRO A 116 3.89 -6.16 -5.22
CA PRO A 116 4.28 -6.90 -6.42
C PRO A 116 4.36 -5.99 -7.65
N SER A 117 5.20 -6.35 -8.63
CA SER A 117 5.36 -5.60 -9.89
C SER A 117 4.10 -5.54 -10.76
N SER A 118 3.11 -6.39 -10.48
CA SER A 118 1.80 -6.38 -11.15
C SER A 118 0.94 -5.17 -10.78
N VAL A 119 1.19 -4.55 -9.62
CA VAL A 119 0.34 -3.47 -9.09
C VAL A 119 0.60 -2.20 -9.89
N LYS A 120 -0.43 -1.73 -10.59
CA LYS A 120 -0.40 -0.49 -11.39
C LYS A 120 -0.93 0.70 -10.61
N TYR A 121 -1.82 0.44 -9.65
CA TYR A 121 -2.46 1.47 -8.84
C TYR A 121 -2.53 1.06 -7.38
N VAL A 122 -2.03 1.92 -6.49
CA VAL A 122 -2.02 1.69 -5.05
C VAL A 122 -2.45 2.92 -4.28
N ILE A 123 -3.36 2.74 -3.33
CA ILE A 123 -3.68 3.72 -2.28
C ILE A 123 -3.47 3.07 -0.92
N CYS A 124 -2.41 3.47 -0.22
CA CYS A 124 -2.01 2.90 1.08
C CYS A 124 -1.87 3.96 2.19
N LEU A 125 -2.40 5.17 1.99
CA LEU A 125 -2.31 6.30 2.93
C LEU A 125 -2.84 5.97 4.33
N CYS A 126 -2.44 6.73 5.34
CA CYS A 126 -2.86 6.52 6.74
C CYS A 126 -2.57 5.10 7.26
N ASN A 127 -1.42 4.54 6.90
CA ASN A 127 -0.81 3.39 7.55
C ASN A 127 0.48 3.83 8.25
N PRO A 128 0.89 3.22 9.37
CA PRO A 128 2.16 3.47 10.04
C PRO A 128 3.33 2.77 9.31
N LEU A 129 3.40 2.92 7.98
CA LEU A 129 4.45 2.31 7.17
C LEU A 129 5.80 2.89 7.60
N GLU A 130 6.75 2.01 7.94
CA GLU A 130 8.13 2.40 8.15
C GLU A 130 8.64 3.13 6.89
N ASP A 131 9.48 4.14 7.08
CA ASP A 131 9.81 5.15 6.07
C ASP A 131 10.04 4.57 4.67
N LEU A 132 9.03 4.67 3.81
CA LEU A 132 9.09 4.17 2.44
C LEU A 132 10.06 4.95 1.56
N SER A 133 10.65 6.05 2.05
CA SER A 133 11.71 6.77 1.31
C SER A 133 13.02 6.00 1.21
N GLY A 134 13.16 4.84 1.89
CA GLY A 134 14.23 3.87 1.62
C GLY A 134 13.92 2.88 0.49
N TYR A 135 12.72 2.89 -0.09
CA TYR A 135 12.30 1.99 -1.17
C TYR A 135 12.05 2.80 -2.46
N ASN A 136 13.13 3.18 -3.15
CA ASN A 136 13.06 3.87 -4.45
C ASN A 136 12.82 2.93 -5.65
N GLU A 137 12.57 1.64 -5.44
CA GLU A 137 12.49 0.69 -6.56
C GLU A 137 11.27 -0.26 -6.45
N LEU A 138 10.19 0.10 -7.15
CA LEU A 138 9.65 -0.79 -8.17
C LEU A 138 10.65 -0.72 -9.37
N ILE A 139 11.87 -1.25 -9.30
CA ILE A 139 12.35 -2.59 -9.71
C ILE A 139 13.83 -2.76 -9.28
N VAL A 140 14.16 -3.84 -8.57
CA VAL A 140 15.45 -4.60 -8.35
C VAL A 140 16.68 -4.30 -9.27
N PRO A 141 17.93 -4.80 -9.01
CA PRO A 141 19.03 -4.51 -8.04
C PRO A 141 20.30 -3.83 -8.68
N LYS A 142 21.34 -3.53 -7.85
CA LYS A 142 22.80 -3.32 -8.17
C LYS A 142 23.36 -1.87 -8.24
N VAL A 143 23.38 -1.05 -7.18
CA VAL A 143 24.34 0.09 -7.14
C VAL A 143 24.89 0.43 -5.73
N VAL A 144 24.89 -0.51 -4.79
CA VAL A 144 25.32 -0.23 -3.39
C VAL A 144 26.86 -0.20 -3.20
N SER A 145 27.72 -0.06 -4.22
CA SER A 145 29.18 -0.27 -4.00
C SER A 145 30.16 0.69 -4.68
N LEU A 146 29.87 1.99 -4.79
CA LEU A 146 30.90 2.98 -5.17
C LEU A 146 30.92 4.27 -4.34
N TYR A 147 29.78 4.67 -3.76
CA TYR A 147 29.65 5.98 -3.12
C TYR A 147 30.34 6.08 -1.75
N THR A 148 30.37 4.99 -0.99
CA THR A 148 30.99 4.93 0.35
C THR A 148 32.50 5.26 0.32
N MET A 149 33.15 5.24 -0.85
CA MET A 149 34.58 5.55 -1.01
C MET A 149 34.90 7.05 -1.15
N CYS A 150 33.93 7.93 -1.42
CA CYS A 150 34.20 9.34 -1.75
C CYS A 150 33.70 10.34 -0.68
N HIS A 151 33.35 9.83 0.51
CA HIS A 151 32.47 10.43 1.52
C HIS A 151 32.88 11.80 2.12
N ASN A 152 34.02 12.39 1.72
CA ASN A 152 34.54 13.62 2.34
C ASN A 152 34.78 14.82 1.39
N ALA A 153 34.54 14.71 0.08
CA ALA A 153 35.02 15.74 -0.88
C ALA A 153 33.93 16.57 -1.60
N ILE A 154 32.64 16.20 -1.53
CA ILE A 154 31.60 16.79 -2.38
C ILE A 154 30.68 17.69 -1.56
N THR A 155 30.89 19.01 -1.64
CA THR A 155 30.11 20.01 -0.87
C THR A 155 29.31 20.98 -1.74
N SER A 156 29.46 20.94 -3.08
CA SER A 156 28.73 21.78 -4.04
C SER A 156 28.68 21.16 -5.46
N GLN A 157 27.81 21.71 -6.31
CA GLN A 157 27.52 21.27 -7.69
C GLN A 157 28.76 21.19 -8.59
N ASP A 158 29.76 22.02 -8.33
CA ASP A 158 30.96 22.15 -9.18
C ASP A 158 31.99 21.03 -8.96
N ASN A 159 31.82 20.24 -7.89
CA ASN A 159 32.77 19.19 -7.48
C ASN A 159 32.19 17.77 -7.63
N ILE A 160 31.14 17.59 -8.42
CA ILE A 160 30.56 16.27 -8.69
C ILE A 160 31.19 15.71 -9.97
N PRO A 161 31.96 14.60 -9.91
CA PRO A 161 32.52 13.97 -11.10
C PRO A 161 31.43 13.58 -12.11
N SER A 162 31.70 13.77 -13.41
CA SER A 162 30.75 13.50 -14.51
C SER A 162 30.23 12.05 -14.56
N PHE A 163 30.93 11.10 -13.97
CA PHE A 163 30.46 9.71 -13.83
C PHE A 163 29.18 9.58 -12.97
N PHE A 164 28.83 10.58 -12.15
CA PHE A 164 27.60 10.62 -11.35
C PHE A 164 26.41 11.27 -12.06
N ASP A 165 26.47 11.51 -13.37
CA ASP A 165 25.35 12.10 -14.13
C ASP A 165 24.09 11.23 -14.17
N LEU A 166 24.20 9.97 -13.74
CA LEU A 166 23.09 9.01 -13.61
C LEU A 166 22.43 9.00 -12.22
N VAL A 167 22.89 9.80 -11.25
CA VAL A 167 22.31 9.85 -9.90
C VAL A 167 21.18 10.86 -9.82
N ASP A 168 20.10 10.50 -9.12
CA ASP A 168 18.94 11.36 -8.90
C ASP A 168 19.30 12.63 -8.11
N LYS A 169 18.85 13.77 -8.65
CA LYS A 169 19.11 15.12 -8.10
C LYS A 169 17.82 15.70 -7.54
N VAL A 170 17.87 16.18 -6.31
CA VAL A 170 16.76 16.83 -5.61
C VAL A 170 17.06 18.30 -5.33
N THR A 171 16.02 19.13 -5.17
CA THR A 171 16.17 20.58 -4.95
C THR A 171 16.11 20.92 -3.46
N CYS A 172 17.14 21.59 -2.94
CA CYS A 172 17.15 22.09 -1.57
C CYS A 172 16.03 23.13 -1.36
N CYS A 173 15.22 22.93 -0.32
CA CYS A 173 14.07 23.78 -0.02
C CYS A 173 14.49 25.21 0.41
N SER A 174 15.67 25.38 1.02
CA SER A 174 16.23 26.69 1.42
C SER A 174 16.80 27.47 0.24
N CYS A 175 17.92 26.98 -0.30
CA CYS A 175 18.73 27.74 -1.26
C CYS A 175 18.37 27.46 -2.72
N LYS A 176 17.45 26.53 -2.97
CA LYS A 176 17.02 26.12 -4.33
C LYS A 176 18.11 25.48 -5.19
N ASN A 177 19.29 25.21 -4.64
CA ASN A 177 20.34 24.46 -5.34
C ASN A 177 19.97 22.98 -5.46
N LYS A 178 20.36 22.36 -6.58
CA LYS A 178 20.29 20.90 -6.76
C LYS A 178 21.36 20.23 -5.88
N VAL A 179 21.01 19.10 -5.30
CA VAL A 179 21.90 18.23 -4.52
C VAL A 179 21.65 16.78 -4.86
N VAL A 180 22.67 15.95 -4.68
CA VAL A 180 22.52 14.49 -4.70
C VAL A 180 21.60 14.09 -3.54
N GLU A 181 20.62 13.20 -3.80
CA GLU A 181 19.61 12.80 -2.82
C GLU A 181 20.23 12.31 -1.50
N ASP A 182 21.24 11.44 -1.57
CA ASP A 182 21.97 10.90 -0.39
C ASP A 182 22.78 11.95 0.39
N MET A 183 23.01 13.13 -0.20
CA MET A 183 23.70 14.26 0.43
C MET A 183 22.73 15.32 0.96
N SER A 184 21.44 14.99 0.99
CA SER A 184 20.38 15.85 1.48
C SER A 184 19.90 15.42 2.87
N TYR A 185 19.69 16.38 3.74
CA TYR A 185 19.13 16.19 5.06
C TYR A 185 17.63 16.33 4.98
N ILE A 186 16.92 15.30 5.40
CA ILE A 186 15.47 15.22 5.34
C ILE A 186 14.91 15.49 6.73
N GLN A 187 14.18 16.61 6.87
CA GLN A 187 13.47 16.94 8.12
C GLN A 187 11.97 16.76 7.94
N PHE A 188 11.33 16.07 8.89
CA PHE A 188 9.89 15.92 8.91
C PHE A 188 9.20 17.25 9.28
N LYS A 189 8.19 17.64 8.50
CA LYS A 189 7.42 18.88 8.70
C LYS A 189 5.95 18.64 9.07
N GLY A 190 5.53 17.40 9.27
CA GLY A 190 4.14 17.02 9.50
C GLY A 190 3.47 16.34 8.31
N CYS A 191 2.18 16.08 8.44
CA CYS A 191 1.36 15.46 7.41
C CYS A 191 0.33 16.48 6.88
N ASN A 192 0.11 16.52 5.56
CA ASN A 192 -1.00 17.26 4.97
C ASN A 192 -1.72 16.41 3.92
N ALA A 193 -3.04 16.30 4.02
CA ALA A 193 -3.88 15.53 3.10
C ALA A 193 -3.38 14.08 2.88
N GLY A 194 -2.79 13.46 3.92
CA GLY A 194 -2.27 12.09 3.85
C GLY A 194 -0.86 11.94 3.27
N TYR A 195 -0.21 13.04 2.84
CA TYR A 195 1.18 13.03 2.42
C TYR A 195 2.10 13.49 3.54
N VAL A 196 3.20 12.75 3.74
CA VAL A 196 4.29 13.17 4.61
C VAL A 196 4.98 14.36 3.96
N ARG A 197 4.95 15.52 4.63
CA ARG A 197 5.71 16.69 4.17
C ARG A 197 7.11 16.60 4.74
N LYS A 198 8.07 16.34 3.86
CA LYS A 198 9.49 16.40 4.16
C LYS A 198 10.08 17.72 3.65
N ILE A 199 11.03 18.28 4.38
CA ILE A 199 11.87 19.36 3.92
C ILE A 199 13.22 18.77 3.57
N ILE A 200 13.65 18.97 2.33
CA ILE A 200 14.98 18.60 1.86
C ILE A 200 15.92 19.79 2.05
N LYS A 201 17.01 19.64 2.80
CA LYS A 201 18.05 20.66 2.99
C LYS A 201 19.39 20.12 2.50
N CYS A 202 20.16 20.94 1.79
CA CYS A 202 21.56 20.62 1.54
C CYS A 202 22.37 20.74 2.84
N ARG A 203 23.51 20.03 2.91
CA ARG A 203 24.40 20.05 4.08
C ARG A 203 24.68 21.45 4.62
N LYS A 204 25.02 22.40 3.74
CA LYS A 204 25.28 23.79 4.12
C LYS A 204 24.07 24.41 4.83
N CYS A 205 22.90 24.39 4.18
CA CYS A 205 21.68 24.96 4.75
C CYS A 205 21.14 24.20 5.98
N TYR A 206 21.59 22.97 6.22
CA TYR A 206 21.28 22.23 7.44
C TYR A 206 22.18 22.67 8.60
N LEU A 207 23.50 22.79 8.36
CA LEU A 207 24.46 23.26 9.36
C LEU A 207 24.24 24.72 9.76
N ASP A 208 23.79 25.56 8.83
CA ASP A 208 23.42 26.96 9.09
C ASP A 208 22.19 27.11 10.02
N MET A 209 21.47 26.02 10.35
CA MET A 209 20.32 26.05 11.26
C MET A 209 20.69 26.03 12.75
N GLY A 210 21.98 25.89 13.09
CA GLY A 210 22.48 26.09 14.45
C GLY A 210 22.00 25.07 15.50
N PHE A 211 22.01 23.78 15.16
CA PHE A 211 21.88 22.69 16.13
C PHE A 211 23.25 22.23 16.65
#